data_AF-A0A2S0LY16-F1
#
_entry.id   AF-A0A2S0LY16-F1
#
_cell.length_a   1.000
_cell.length_b   1.000
_cell.length_c   1.000
_cell.angle_alpha   90.00
_cell.angle_beta   90.00
_cell.angle_gamma   90.00
#
_symmetry.space_group_name_H-M   'P 1'
#
loop_
_entity.id
_entity.type
_entity.pdbx_description
1 polymer ?
#
loop_
_entity_poly.entity_id
_entity_poly.type
_entity_poly.pdbx_seq_one_letter_code
_entity_poly.pdbx_strand_id
1 'polypeptide(L)'
;MLVGMRKLLWVVGALAVVLVVVLAAPFVYKAARGGDDTAPTVIDVEAADAAATDLDGTWVVVPGEPPNGTVAGYTVDEMLRGEPVTVVGTTNKVSGEAVIAEGVLETGRFEVDMGGLSTDIGARDEMARSADILDVAGHPVSTLEVADPVDLGAVPDDGTTATVPMQVNLTVKGTTVRTPVEVTVLRSGGQIIASGAIPVTWTDLGVEPPSLGFVTVAPNGTVDFRVALEKR
;
A
#
# COMPACT_ATOMS: atom_id res chain seq x y z
N MET A 1 -63.34 5.26 -6.91
CA MET A 1 -62.18 4.35 -7.05
C MET A 1 -60.83 5.08 -7.25
N LEU A 2 -60.78 6.26 -7.90
CA LEU A 2 -59.51 6.98 -8.15
C LEU A 2 -58.79 7.59 -6.92
N VAL A 3 -59.50 7.96 -5.85
CA VAL A 3 -58.88 8.63 -4.68
C VAL A 3 -58.03 7.67 -3.83
N GLY A 4 -58.40 6.38 -3.76
CA GLY A 4 -57.64 5.36 -3.05
C GLY A 4 -56.31 5.00 -3.74
N MET A 5 -56.32 4.98 -5.08
CA MET A 5 -55.13 4.66 -5.89
C MET A 5 -54.04 5.72 -5.73
N ARG A 6 -54.40 7.00 -5.65
CA ARG A 6 -53.45 8.10 -5.50
C ARG A 6 -52.79 8.09 -4.12
N LYS A 7 -53.54 7.81 -3.04
CA LYS A 7 -52.99 7.64 -1.69
C LYS A 7 -52.10 6.40 -1.58
N LEU A 8 -52.49 5.30 -2.24
CA LEU A 8 -51.67 4.09 -2.31
C LEU A 8 -50.33 4.35 -3.03
N LEU A 9 -50.34 5.08 -4.14
CA LEU A 9 -49.11 5.47 -4.86
C LEU A 9 -48.19 6.37 -4.02
N TRP A 10 -48.74 7.29 -3.22
CA TRP A 10 -47.95 8.10 -2.28
C TRP A 10 -47.35 7.27 -1.15
N VAL A 11 -48.09 6.31 -0.60
CA VAL A 11 -47.59 5.40 0.44
C VAL A 11 -46.53 4.46 -0.11
N VAL A 12 -46.74 3.90 -1.30
CA VAL A 12 -45.75 3.05 -1.99
C VAL A 12 -44.50 3.85 -2.34
N GLY A 13 -44.66 5.09 -2.82
CA GLY A 13 -43.53 5.99 -3.09
C GLY A 13 -42.74 6.35 -1.83
N ALA A 14 -43.42 6.67 -0.73
CA ALA A 14 -42.76 6.95 0.55
C ALA A 14 -42.03 5.72 1.10
N LEU A 15 -42.63 4.53 1.00
CA LEU A 15 -42.01 3.27 1.40
C LEU A 15 -40.79 2.94 0.55
N ALA A 16 -40.85 3.19 -0.77
CA ALA A 16 -39.73 3.02 -1.67
C ALA A 16 -38.56 3.97 -1.33
N VAL A 17 -38.85 5.23 -1.00
CA VAL A 17 -37.81 6.19 -0.57
C VAL A 17 -37.18 5.76 0.75
N VAL A 18 -37.99 5.34 1.75
CA VAL A 18 -37.46 4.83 3.02
C VAL A 18 -36.59 3.59 2.78
N LEU A 19 -37.02 2.68 1.91
CA LEU A 19 -36.24 1.49 1.55
C LEU A 19 -34.91 1.87 0.90
N VAL A 20 -34.90 2.83 -0.03
CA VAL A 20 -33.67 3.34 -0.66
C VAL A 20 -32.75 3.97 0.38
N VAL A 21 -33.26 4.77 1.32
CA VAL A 21 -32.44 5.36 2.40
C VAL A 21 -31.86 4.28 3.29
N VAL A 22 -32.66 3.27 3.69
CA VAL A 22 -32.18 2.16 4.54
C VAL A 22 -31.12 1.32 3.82
N LEU A 23 -31.26 1.12 2.51
CA LEU A 23 -30.27 0.37 1.71
C LEU A 23 -29.02 1.19 1.42
N ALA A 24 -29.12 2.51 1.22
CA ALA A 24 -27.99 3.39 0.89
C ALA A 24 -27.22 3.87 2.12
N ALA A 25 -27.88 4.05 3.27
CA ALA A 25 -27.28 4.57 4.50
C ALA A 25 -26.06 3.76 4.97
N PRO A 26 -26.03 2.42 4.92
CA PRO A 26 -24.83 1.65 5.22
C PRO A 26 -23.65 1.96 4.30
N PHE A 27 -23.89 2.16 3.00
CA PHE A 27 -22.83 2.49 2.04
C PHE A 27 -22.31 3.91 2.25
N VAL A 28 -23.19 4.89 2.48
CA VAL A 28 -22.81 6.27 2.80
C VAL A 28 -22.03 6.33 4.11
N TYR A 29 -22.48 5.58 5.13
CA TYR A 29 -21.76 5.46 6.39
C TYR A 29 -20.38 4.84 6.20
N LYS A 30 -20.27 3.73 5.46
CA LYS A 30 -18.99 3.07 5.15
C LYS A 30 -18.03 4.02 4.41
N ALA A 31 -18.50 4.70 3.37
CA ALA A 31 -17.68 5.66 2.62
C ALA A 31 -17.25 6.86 3.46
N ALA A 32 -18.09 7.33 4.38
CA ALA A 32 -17.76 8.48 5.23
C ALA A 32 -16.80 8.14 6.39
N ARG A 33 -16.81 6.90 6.90
CA ARG A 33 -15.85 6.45 7.94
C ARG A 33 -14.46 6.15 7.36
N GLY A 34 -14.44 5.69 6.12
CA GLY A 34 -13.27 5.14 5.46
C GLY A 34 -12.69 3.85 6.05
N GLY A 35 -11.66 3.31 5.40
CA GLY A 35 -10.98 2.05 5.71
C GLY A 35 -11.65 0.79 5.14
N ASP A 36 -11.09 -0.38 5.50
CA ASP A 36 -11.27 -1.70 4.87
C ASP A 36 -10.60 -1.83 3.49
N ASP A 37 -9.57 -1.04 3.23
CA ASP A 37 -8.78 -1.15 2.02
C ASP A 37 -7.82 -2.34 2.07
N THR A 38 -7.42 -2.85 0.91
CA THR A 38 -6.44 -3.93 0.80
C THR A 38 -5.05 -3.36 0.56
N ALA A 39 -4.06 -3.86 1.30
CA ALA A 39 -2.65 -3.53 1.09
C ALA A 39 -2.25 -3.76 -0.38
N PRO A 40 -1.41 -2.89 -0.97
CA PRO A 40 -1.05 -2.98 -2.38
C PRO A 40 0.06 -4.02 -2.64
N THR A 41 -0.05 -5.21 -2.06
CA THR A 41 1.03 -6.22 -2.01
C THR A 41 0.82 -7.36 -3.02
N VAL A 42 -0.29 -7.37 -3.74
CA VAL A 42 -0.60 -8.41 -4.72
C VAL A 42 0.03 -8.08 -6.06
N ILE A 43 0.75 -9.04 -6.64
CA ILE A 43 1.18 -9.01 -8.04
C ILE A 43 0.16 -9.82 -8.84
N ASP A 44 -0.40 -9.19 -9.87
CA ASP A 44 -1.24 -9.88 -10.84
C ASP A 44 -0.36 -10.58 -11.88
N VAL A 45 -0.63 -11.86 -12.11
CA VAL A 45 0.12 -12.71 -13.05
C VAL A 45 -0.73 -13.17 -14.23
N GLU A 46 -2.01 -12.79 -14.29
CA GLU A 46 -2.94 -13.32 -15.31
C GLU A 46 -2.53 -12.90 -16.73
N ALA A 47 -1.95 -11.70 -16.86
CA ALA A 47 -1.41 -11.16 -18.09
C ALA A 47 0.13 -11.08 -18.10
N ALA A 48 0.82 -11.88 -17.29
CA ALA A 48 2.28 -11.89 -17.28
C ALA A 48 2.84 -12.59 -18.52
N ASP A 49 3.83 -11.97 -19.15
CA ASP A 49 4.61 -12.53 -20.24
C ASP A 49 5.91 -13.15 -19.71
N ALA A 50 6.55 -14.00 -20.51
CA ALA A 50 7.93 -14.39 -20.23
C ALA A 50 8.86 -13.16 -20.25
N ALA A 51 9.94 -13.21 -19.48
CA ALA A 51 10.92 -12.15 -19.44
C ALA A 51 11.60 -12.00 -20.82
N ALA A 52 11.63 -10.77 -21.33
CA ALA A 52 12.25 -10.42 -22.60
C ALA A 52 13.73 -9.99 -22.45
N THR A 53 14.20 -9.85 -21.20
CA THR A 53 15.56 -9.38 -20.89
C THR A 53 16.21 -10.24 -19.80
N ASP A 54 17.54 -10.30 -19.82
CA ASP A 54 18.33 -10.93 -18.77
C ASP A 54 18.25 -10.13 -17.46
N LEU A 55 18.46 -10.82 -16.34
CA LEU A 55 18.28 -10.29 -15.00
C LEU A 55 19.36 -9.26 -14.60
N ASP A 56 20.59 -9.42 -15.10
CA ASP A 56 21.74 -8.63 -14.68
C ASP A 56 21.71 -7.21 -15.25
N GLY A 57 21.91 -6.20 -14.42
CA GLY A 57 21.99 -4.82 -14.85
C GLY A 57 21.53 -3.83 -13.79
N THR A 58 21.41 -2.57 -14.19
CA THR A 58 20.84 -1.52 -13.36
C THR A 58 19.37 -1.34 -13.71
N TRP A 59 18.52 -1.47 -12.71
CA TRP A 59 17.07 -1.39 -12.80
C TRP A 59 16.61 -0.12 -12.10
N VAL A 60 15.73 0.65 -12.72
CA VAL A 60 15.20 1.90 -12.17
C VAL A 60 13.69 1.79 -11.99
N VAL A 61 13.18 2.37 -10.90
CA VAL A 61 11.72 2.41 -10.65
C VAL A 61 11.03 3.18 -11.76
N VAL A 62 9.98 2.58 -12.32
CA VAL A 62 9.07 3.18 -13.29
C VAL A 62 7.65 3.21 -12.70
N PRO A 63 6.71 3.99 -13.26
CA PRO A 63 5.32 3.97 -12.80
C PRO A 63 4.64 2.59 -12.87
N GLY A 64 5.11 1.71 -13.76
CA GLY A 64 4.47 0.43 -14.07
C GLY A 64 3.16 0.60 -14.85
N GLU A 65 2.58 -0.51 -15.26
CA GLU A 65 1.28 -0.53 -15.94
C GLU A 65 0.23 -1.24 -15.06
N PRO A 66 -1.05 -0.79 -15.07
CA PRO A 66 -2.12 -1.54 -14.43
C PRO A 66 -2.19 -2.97 -14.99
N PRO A 67 -2.38 -3.99 -14.14
CA PRO A 67 -2.70 -3.91 -12.70
C PRO A 67 -1.48 -3.78 -11.76
N ASN A 68 -0.25 -3.89 -12.24
CA ASN A 68 0.99 -3.92 -11.45
C ASN A 68 1.71 -2.56 -11.36
N GLY A 69 0.95 -1.49 -11.18
CA GLY A 69 1.51 -0.14 -11.00
C GLY A 69 2.32 -0.01 -9.71
N THR A 70 3.34 0.85 -9.74
CA THR A 70 4.21 1.20 -8.63
C THR A 70 3.47 1.96 -7.55
N VAL A 71 3.63 1.52 -6.31
CA VAL A 71 2.96 2.04 -5.11
C VAL A 71 3.72 1.64 -3.86
N ALA A 72 3.76 2.53 -2.88
CA ALA A 72 4.25 2.26 -1.53
C ALA A 72 3.29 2.86 -0.51
N GLY A 73 3.32 2.35 0.72
CA GLY A 73 2.35 2.76 1.72
C GLY A 73 2.50 2.07 3.06
N TYR A 74 1.43 2.14 3.84
CA TYR A 74 1.31 1.43 5.10
C TYR A 74 -0.07 0.83 5.25
N THR A 75 -0.16 -0.25 6.03
CA THR A 75 -1.40 -0.84 6.51
C THR A 75 -1.37 -0.93 8.02
N VAL A 76 -2.44 -0.48 8.67
CA VAL A 76 -2.57 -0.52 10.12
C VAL A 76 -4.01 -0.78 10.53
N ASP A 77 -4.19 -1.60 11.56
CA ASP A 77 -5.50 -1.82 12.17
C ASP A 77 -5.80 -0.75 13.22
N GLU A 78 -7.05 -0.32 13.30
CA GLU A 78 -7.55 0.59 14.32
C GLU A 78 -8.90 0.12 14.87
N MET A 79 -9.19 0.56 16.10
CA MET A 79 -10.51 0.43 16.72
C MET A 79 -11.19 1.79 16.67
N LEU A 80 -12.05 2.02 15.68
CA LEU A 80 -12.76 3.27 15.46
C LEU A 80 -14.15 3.19 16.07
N ARG A 81 -14.38 3.92 17.18
CA ARG A 81 -15.66 3.94 17.92
C ARG A 81 -16.18 2.55 18.32
N GLY A 82 -15.27 1.61 18.58
CA GLY A 82 -15.60 0.24 18.96
C GLY A 82 -15.80 -0.73 17.78
N GLU A 83 -15.56 -0.27 16.55
CA GLU A 83 -15.56 -1.11 15.34
C GLU A 83 -14.12 -1.29 14.82
N PRO A 84 -13.71 -2.52 14.44
CA PRO A 84 -12.41 -2.74 13.83
C PRO A 84 -12.40 -2.20 12.39
N VAL A 85 -11.33 -1.49 12.03
CA VAL A 85 -11.11 -0.93 10.70
C VAL A 85 -9.64 -1.15 10.34
N THR A 86 -9.37 -1.52 9.09
CA THR A 86 -8.01 -1.53 8.54
C THR A 86 -7.82 -0.29 7.68
N VAL A 87 -6.80 0.50 7.97
CA VAL A 87 -6.45 1.71 7.22
C VAL A 87 -5.25 1.41 6.34
N VAL A 88 -5.38 1.73 5.05
CA VAL A 88 -4.28 1.67 4.09
C VAL A 88 -4.02 3.08 3.57
N GLY A 89 -2.79 3.56 3.76
CA GLY A 89 -2.32 4.80 3.15
C GLY A 89 -1.32 4.50 2.06
N THR A 90 -1.48 5.08 0.86
CA THR A 90 -0.63 4.78 -0.29
C THR A 90 -0.14 6.04 -1.00
N THR A 91 0.94 5.89 -1.76
CA THR A 91 1.40 6.85 -2.75
C THR A 91 2.07 6.11 -3.91
N ASN A 92 1.96 6.67 -5.11
CA ASN A 92 2.68 6.20 -6.30
C ASN A 92 3.98 6.99 -6.55
N LYS A 93 4.33 7.93 -5.66
CA LYS A 93 5.54 8.73 -5.77
C LYS A 93 6.74 7.99 -5.19
N VAL A 94 7.16 6.97 -5.91
CA VAL A 94 8.29 6.12 -5.55
C VAL A 94 9.38 6.29 -6.61
N SER A 95 10.62 6.38 -6.17
CA SER A 95 11.80 6.40 -7.04
C SER A 95 12.87 5.51 -6.45
N GLY A 96 13.81 5.05 -7.28
CA GLY A 96 14.90 4.21 -6.80
C GLY A 96 15.60 3.48 -7.92
N GLU A 97 16.62 2.73 -7.51
CA GLU A 97 17.35 1.84 -8.39
C GLU A 97 17.83 0.60 -7.65
N ALA A 98 18.07 -0.46 -8.42
CA ALA A 98 18.65 -1.72 -7.98
C ALA A 98 19.73 -2.16 -8.97
N VAL A 99 20.80 -2.77 -8.46
CA VAL A 99 21.90 -3.31 -9.27
C VAL A 99 21.97 -4.81 -9.04
N ILE A 100 21.85 -5.56 -10.14
CA ILE A 100 21.95 -7.01 -10.15
C ILE A 100 23.16 -7.40 -10.99
N ALA A 101 24.02 -8.26 -10.45
CA ALA A 101 25.19 -8.79 -11.15
C ALA A 101 25.33 -10.28 -10.86
N GLU A 102 25.54 -11.08 -11.90
CA GLU A 102 25.69 -12.54 -11.79
C GLU A 102 24.53 -13.21 -11.03
N GLY A 103 23.30 -12.71 -11.22
CA GLY A 103 22.10 -13.18 -10.52
C GLY A 103 22.00 -12.75 -9.05
N VAL A 104 22.86 -11.85 -8.55
CA VAL A 104 22.84 -11.35 -7.17
C VAL A 104 22.43 -9.88 -7.16
N LEU A 105 21.40 -9.55 -6.38
CA LEU A 105 21.06 -8.17 -6.04
C LEU A 105 22.12 -7.62 -5.10
N GLU A 106 23.04 -6.82 -5.63
CA GLU A 106 24.16 -6.26 -4.86
C GLU A 106 23.72 -5.04 -4.04
N THR A 107 22.93 -4.17 -4.66
CA THR A 107 22.41 -2.96 -4.02
C THR A 107 21.00 -2.67 -4.50
N GLY A 108 20.20 -2.05 -3.63
CA GLY A 108 18.87 -1.54 -3.98
C GLY A 108 18.52 -0.41 -3.03
N ARG A 109 18.08 0.71 -3.57
CA ARG A 109 17.70 1.89 -2.78
C ARG A 109 16.45 2.53 -3.37
N PHE A 110 15.44 2.66 -2.52
CA PHE A 110 14.13 3.17 -2.86
C PHE A 110 13.77 4.33 -1.94
N GLU A 111 13.11 5.33 -2.50
CA GLU A 111 12.66 6.53 -1.82
C GLU A 111 11.17 6.75 -2.11
N VAL A 112 10.44 7.16 -1.07
CA VAL A 112 9.02 7.46 -1.14
C VAL A 112 8.80 8.92 -0.74
N ASP A 113 8.14 9.71 -1.60
CA ASP A 113 7.68 11.07 -1.26
C ASP A 113 6.45 10.97 -0.34
N MET A 114 6.68 11.21 0.95
CA MET A 114 5.66 11.11 2.00
C MET A 114 4.59 12.21 1.88
N GLY A 115 4.86 13.28 1.13
CA GLY A 115 3.88 14.32 0.85
C GLY A 115 2.73 13.84 -0.04
N GLY A 116 2.94 12.77 -0.80
CA GLY A 116 1.93 12.12 -1.65
C GLY A 116 1.14 11.00 -0.96
N LEU A 117 1.35 10.75 0.34
CA LEU A 117 0.65 9.72 1.08
C LEU A 117 -0.81 10.10 1.32
N SER A 118 -1.73 9.22 0.94
CA SER A 118 -3.17 9.42 1.08
C SER A 118 -3.93 8.15 1.42
N THR A 119 -5.01 8.30 2.17
CA THR A 119 -6.06 7.32 2.44
C THR A 119 -7.35 7.76 1.74
N ASP A 120 -8.47 7.11 2.02
CA ASP A 120 -9.79 7.52 1.56
C ASP A 120 -10.38 8.75 2.30
N ILE A 121 -9.75 9.20 3.38
CA ILE A 121 -10.21 10.33 4.20
C ILE A 121 -9.12 11.41 4.27
N GLY A 122 -9.32 12.53 3.57
CA GLY A 122 -8.33 13.62 3.53
C GLY A 122 -7.95 14.23 4.89
N ALA A 123 -8.89 14.29 5.85
CA ALA A 123 -8.59 14.73 7.21
C ALA A 123 -7.62 13.78 7.95
N ARG A 124 -7.70 12.47 7.66
CA ARG A 124 -6.75 11.47 8.16
C ARG A 124 -5.38 11.70 7.52
N ASP A 125 -5.34 12.03 6.24
CA ASP A 125 -4.09 12.28 5.51
C ASP A 125 -3.35 13.53 6.03
N GLU A 126 -4.09 14.59 6.38
CA GLU A 126 -3.53 15.78 7.02
C GLU A 126 -2.95 15.45 8.40
N MET A 127 -3.67 14.66 9.20
CA MET A 127 -3.21 14.23 10.52
C MET A 127 -1.99 13.30 10.42
N ALA A 128 -2.01 12.31 9.52
CA ALA A 128 -0.90 11.38 9.32
C ALA A 128 0.40 12.12 8.94
N ARG A 129 0.31 13.15 8.09
CA ARG A 129 1.46 13.95 7.66
C ARG A 129 1.92 15.00 8.67
N SER A 130 1.17 15.22 9.75
CA SER A 130 1.47 16.23 10.76
C SER A 130 2.75 15.94 11.54
N ALA A 131 3.29 16.97 12.21
CA ALA A 131 4.49 16.88 13.05
C ALA A 131 4.36 15.86 14.20
N ASP A 132 3.14 15.57 14.65
CA ASP A 132 2.89 14.67 15.77
C ASP A 132 3.02 13.19 15.36
N ILE A 133 2.76 12.85 14.08
CA ILE A 133 2.75 11.46 13.60
C ILE A 133 3.98 11.18 12.73
N LEU A 134 3.94 11.49 11.43
CA LEU A 134 5.04 11.20 10.50
C LEU A 134 6.02 12.37 10.30
N ASP A 135 5.65 13.59 10.74
CA ASP A 135 6.41 14.83 10.52
C ASP A 135 6.95 14.97 9.09
N VAL A 136 6.06 14.92 8.09
CA VAL A 136 6.46 14.95 6.68
C VAL A 136 7.15 16.27 6.30
N ALA A 137 6.90 17.35 7.03
CA ALA A 137 7.61 18.61 6.83
C ALA A 137 9.10 18.51 7.21
N GLY A 138 9.43 17.83 8.32
CA GLY A 138 10.81 17.56 8.74
C GLY A 138 11.44 16.35 8.04
N HIS A 139 10.62 15.39 7.62
CA HIS A 139 11.01 14.10 7.05
C HIS A 139 10.21 13.79 5.78
N PRO A 140 10.44 14.52 4.67
CA PRO A 140 9.64 14.41 3.46
C PRO A 140 9.83 13.08 2.70
N VAL A 141 10.90 12.34 3.00
CA VAL A 141 11.28 11.11 2.31
C VAL A 141 11.45 9.98 3.32
N SER A 142 10.82 8.84 3.04
CA SER A 142 11.16 7.56 3.67
C SER A 142 11.97 6.71 2.71
N THR A 143 12.86 5.87 3.23
CA THR A 143 13.77 5.06 2.39
C THR A 143 13.73 3.58 2.75
N LEU A 144 14.01 2.76 1.75
CA LEU A 144 14.31 1.34 1.92
C LEU A 144 15.62 1.04 1.19
N GLU A 145 16.54 0.40 1.90
CA GLU A 145 17.82 -0.04 1.35
C GLU A 145 18.02 -1.54 1.56
N VAL A 146 18.42 -2.25 0.50
CA VAL A 146 18.84 -3.65 0.59
C VAL A 146 20.10 -3.73 1.44
N ALA A 147 20.04 -4.54 2.49
CA ALA A 147 21.01 -4.45 3.58
C ALA A 147 22.12 -5.50 3.50
N ASP A 148 21.90 -6.57 2.72
CA ASP A 148 22.84 -7.63 2.36
C ASP A 148 22.61 -8.04 0.90
N PRO A 149 23.63 -8.55 0.16
CA PRO A 149 23.42 -9.12 -1.16
C PRO A 149 22.42 -10.28 -1.15
N VAL A 150 21.56 -10.36 -2.16
CA VAL A 150 20.48 -11.35 -2.25
C VAL A 150 20.59 -12.17 -3.53
N ASP A 151 20.60 -13.50 -3.41
CA ASP A 151 20.58 -14.41 -4.55
C ASP A 151 19.19 -14.42 -5.22
N LEU A 152 19.13 -14.06 -6.50
CA LEU A 152 17.93 -14.04 -7.32
C LEU A 152 17.90 -15.18 -8.34
N GLY A 153 18.83 -16.14 -8.29
CA GLY A 153 18.91 -17.24 -9.25
C GLY A 153 17.69 -18.16 -9.27
N ALA A 154 16.87 -18.14 -8.23
CA ALA A 154 15.60 -18.86 -8.14
C ALA A 154 14.41 -18.11 -8.76
N VAL A 155 14.58 -16.86 -9.21
CA VAL A 155 13.50 -16.05 -9.79
C VAL A 155 13.26 -16.48 -11.25
N PRO A 156 12.08 -17.05 -11.59
CA PRO A 156 11.78 -17.55 -12.93
C PRO A 156 11.73 -16.44 -13.97
N ASP A 157 11.98 -16.79 -15.22
CA ASP A 157 11.83 -15.94 -16.40
C ASP A 157 10.59 -16.27 -17.24
N ASP A 158 9.72 -17.16 -16.76
CA ASP A 158 8.57 -17.69 -17.48
C ASP A 158 7.24 -16.95 -17.18
N GLY A 159 7.32 -15.79 -16.53
CA GLY A 159 6.15 -15.02 -16.11
C GLY A 159 5.51 -15.51 -14.80
N THR A 160 6.15 -16.43 -14.07
CA THR A 160 5.73 -16.83 -12.73
C THR A 160 6.49 -16.09 -11.62
N THR A 161 5.92 -16.09 -10.41
CA THR A 161 6.51 -15.42 -9.25
C THR A 161 7.41 -16.33 -8.42
N ALA A 162 8.44 -15.78 -7.81
CA ALA A 162 9.15 -16.39 -6.68
C ALA A 162 9.17 -15.47 -5.47
N THR A 163 9.22 -16.05 -4.27
CA THR A 163 9.41 -15.31 -3.02
C THR A 163 10.88 -15.38 -2.62
N VAL A 164 11.46 -14.21 -2.33
CA VAL A 164 12.86 -14.02 -2.01
C VAL A 164 12.97 -13.38 -0.62
N PRO A 165 13.55 -14.06 0.38
CA PRO A 165 13.83 -13.47 1.68
C PRO A 165 14.99 -12.48 1.59
N MET A 166 14.87 -11.32 2.22
CA MET A 166 15.94 -10.32 2.27
C MET A 166 15.97 -9.55 3.60
N GLN A 167 17.14 -9.00 3.90
CA GLN A 167 17.31 -8.03 4.98
C GLN A 167 17.30 -6.62 4.40
N VAL A 168 16.50 -5.73 4.96
CA VAL A 168 16.39 -4.33 4.53
C VAL A 168 16.64 -3.37 5.69
N ASN A 169 17.17 -2.20 5.39
CA ASN A 169 17.19 -1.05 6.27
C ASN A 169 16.01 -0.14 5.88
N LEU A 170 14.96 -0.12 6.70
CA LEU A 170 13.79 0.73 6.52
C LEU A 170 13.98 2.01 7.34
N THR A 171 13.90 3.17 6.69
CA THR A 171 13.94 4.48 7.35
C THR A 171 12.60 5.18 7.21
N VAL A 172 11.94 5.45 8.33
CA VAL A 172 10.69 6.22 8.41
C VAL A 172 10.87 7.30 9.47
N LYS A 173 10.44 8.53 9.18
CA LYS A 173 10.57 9.67 10.11
C LYS A 173 12.00 9.82 10.68
N GLY A 174 13.00 9.65 9.81
CA GLY A 174 14.42 9.74 10.16
C GLY A 174 14.97 8.61 11.05
N THR A 175 14.16 7.61 11.42
CA THR A 175 14.58 6.46 12.22
C THR A 175 14.76 5.24 11.33
N THR A 176 15.94 4.60 11.41
CA THR A 176 16.26 3.42 10.61
C THR A 176 16.19 2.15 11.45
N VAL A 177 15.47 1.15 10.96
CA VAL A 177 15.39 -0.20 11.53
C VAL A 177 15.82 -1.21 10.48
N ARG A 178 16.69 -2.15 10.87
CA ARG A 178 17.04 -3.31 10.05
C ARG A 178 16.07 -4.45 10.33
N THR A 179 15.39 -4.97 9.31
CA THR A 179 14.34 -5.98 9.47
C THR A 179 14.30 -6.96 8.28
N PRO A 180 13.88 -8.22 8.49
CA PRO A 180 13.62 -9.14 7.40
C PRO A 180 12.33 -8.78 6.66
N VAL A 181 12.27 -9.13 5.38
CA VAL A 181 11.07 -9.09 4.55
C VAL A 181 11.10 -10.21 3.52
N GLU A 182 9.93 -10.81 3.26
CA GLU A 182 9.71 -11.71 2.14
C GLU A 182 9.21 -10.89 0.95
N VAL A 183 9.94 -10.92 -0.17
CA VAL A 183 9.59 -10.16 -1.37
C VAL A 183 9.18 -11.10 -2.48
N THR A 184 7.96 -10.94 -2.97
CA THR A 184 7.49 -11.62 -4.17
C THR A 184 8.01 -10.88 -5.40
N VAL A 185 8.68 -11.59 -6.29
CA VAL A 185 9.29 -11.05 -7.50
C VAL A 185 8.68 -11.73 -8.72
N LEU A 186 8.29 -10.93 -9.71
CA LEU A 186 7.84 -11.35 -11.03
C LEU A 186 8.76 -10.72 -12.08
N ARG A 187 9.18 -11.51 -13.07
CA ARG A 187 9.78 -11.01 -14.30
C ARG A 187 8.76 -11.15 -15.41
N SER A 188 8.38 -10.04 -16.04
CA SER A 188 7.40 -10.02 -17.12
C SER A 188 7.82 -9.03 -18.20
N GLY A 189 8.02 -9.52 -19.43
CA GLY A 189 8.52 -8.69 -20.52
C GLY A 189 9.83 -7.99 -20.16
N GLY A 190 9.86 -6.65 -20.30
CA GLY A 190 11.02 -5.82 -19.95
C GLY A 190 11.10 -5.40 -18.48
N GLN A 191 10.21 -5.88 -17.62
CA GLN A 191 10.05 -5.39 -16.24
C GLN A 191 10.35 -6.45 -15.18
N ILE A 192 10.85 -5.96 -14.04
CA ILE A 192 10.82 -6.67 -12.76
C ILE A 192 9.77 -6.01 -11.89
N ILE A 193 8.83 -6.79 -11.37
CA ILE A 193 7.86 -6.33 -10.39
C ILE A 193 8.19 -6.99 -9.06
N ALA A 194 8.45 -6.19 -8.03
CA ALA A 194 8.75 -6.66 -6.69
C ALA A 194 7.70 -6.13 -5.70
N SER A 195 7.22 -6.99 -4.82
CA SER A 195 6.15 -6.66 -3.87
C SER A 195 6.41 -7.26 -2.51
N GLY A 196 6.11 -6.53 -1.44
CA GLY A 196 6.33 -6.99 -0.07
C GLY A 196 5.56 -6.19 0.97
N ALA A 197 5.46 -6.79 2.16
CA ALA A 197 4.89 -6.18 3.35
C ALA A 197 5.89 -6.34 4.49
N ILE A 198 6.44 -5.22 4.96
CA ILE A 198 7.44 -5.20 6.01
C ILE A 198 6.71 -5.05 7.34
N PRO A 199 6.73 -6.07 8.23
CA PRO A 199 6.12 -5.93 9.54
C PRO A 199 6.89 -4.89 10.36
N VAL A 200 6.16 -3.97 11.00
CA VAL A 200 6.75 -2.91 11.82
C VAL A 200 6.03 -2.76 13.15
N THR A 201 6.79 -2.38 14.17
CA THR A 201 6.27 -1.72 15.38
C THR A 201 6.46 -0.22 15.20
N TRP A 202 5.38 0.57 15.26
CA TRP A 202 5.45 2.00 14.94
C TRP A 202 6.42 2.78 15.84
N THR A 203 6.47 2.41 17.13
CA THR A 203 7.33 3.07 18.11
C THR A 203 8.82 2.83 17.86
N ASP A 204 9.19 1.71 17.24
CA ASP A 204 10.59 1.44 16.84
C ASP A 204 11.04 2.39 15.71
N LEU A 205 10.10 2.96 14.96
CA LEU A 205 10.31 3.97 13.92
C LEU A 205 10.08 5.40 14.42
N GLY A 206 9.89 5.60 15.74
CA GLY A 206 9.62 6.94 16.31
C GLY A 206 8.24 7.51 15.98
N VAL A 207 7.29 6.65 15.58
CA VAL A 207 5.90 7.00 15.31
C VAL A 207 5.05 6.52 16.48
N GLU A 208 4.42 7.45 17.21
CA GLU A 208 3.49 7.10 18.28
C GLU A 208 2.09 6.86 17.69
N PRO A 209 1.52 5.65 17.81
CA PRO A 209 0.18 5.38 17.32
C PRO A 209 -0.87 6.25 18.03
N PRO A 210 -1.77 6.93 17.29
CA PRO A 210 -2.84 7.70 17.91
C PRO A 210 -3.74 6.85 18.82
N SER A 211 -3.98 7.34 20.03
CA SER A 211 -5.00 6.80 20.94
C SER A 211 -5.84 7.93 21.52
N LEU A 212 -7.02 8.11 20.94
CA LEU A 212 -8.02 9.11 21.31
C LEU A 212 -9.28 8.39 21.79
N GLY A 213 -10.16 9.09 22.53
CA GLY A 213 -11.38 8.47 23.08
C GLY A 213 -12.36 7.89 22.04
N PHE A 214 -12.13 8.10 20.75
CA PHE A 214 -12.92 7.57 19.64
C PHE A 214 -12.12 6.69 18.66
N VAL A 215 -10.79 6.61 18.77
CA VAL A 215 -9.94 5.80 17.89
C VAL A 215 -8.70 5.30 18.63
N THR A 216 -8.37 4.02 18.49
CA THR A 216 -7.10 3.47 18.96
C THR A 216 -6.42 2.74 17.82
N VAL A 217 -5.25 3.23 17.41
CA VAL A 217 -4.43 2.59 16.37
C VAL A 217 -3.58 1.47 16.99
N ALA A 218 -3.48 0.34 16.30
CA ALA A 218 -2.67 -0.78 16.74
C ALA A 218 -1.18 -0.41 16.78
N PRO A 219 -0.41 -0.98 17.73
CA PRO A 219 1.03 -0.69 17.84
C PRO A 219 1.86 -1.26 16.68
N ASN A 220 1.30 -2.23 15.95
CA ASN A 220 1.95 -2.92 14.85
C ASN A 220 1.17 -2.69 13.56
N GLY A 221 1.87 -2.84 12.43
CA GLY A 221 1.28 -2.83 11.10
C GLY A 221 2.30 -3.26 10.07
N THR A 222 2.11 -2.84 8.83
CA THR A 222 3.06 -3.08 7.74
C THR A 222 3.40 -1.81 6.99
N VAL A 223 4.64 -1.75 6.49
CA VAL A 223 5.01 -0.87 5.38
C VAL A 223 4.98 -1.72 4.11
N ASP A 224 4.11 -1.34 3.19
CA ASP A 224 3.77 -2.13 2.01
C ASP A 224 4.33 -1.50 0.75
N PHE A 225 4.73 -2.31 -0.21
CA PHE A 225 5.17 -1.83 -1.51
C PHE A 225 4.86 -2.83 -2.61
N ARG A 226 4.68 -2.27 -3.81
CA ARG A 226 4.82 -2.96 -5.09
C ARG A 226 5.53 -1.99 -6.04
N VAL A 227 6.68 -2.36 -6.56
CA VAL A 227 7.49 -1.53 -7.44
C VAL A 227 7.71 -2.24 -8.76
N ALA A 228 7.46 -1.55 -9.87
CA ALA A 228 7.87 -1.96 -11.20
C ALA A 228 9.20 -1.29 -11.52
N LEU A 229 10.15 -2.06 -12.04
CA LEU A 229 11.45 -1.59 -12.48
C LEU A 229 11.71 -1.96 -13.93
N GLU A 230 12.39 -1.07 -14.65
CA GLU A 230 12.91 -1.32 -15.99
C GLU A 230 14.42 -1.14 -16.02
N LYS A 231 15.07 -1.85 -16.93
CA LYS A 231 16.51 -1.77 -17.13
C LYS A 231 16.87 -0.39 -17.70
N ARG A 232 17.86 0.27 -17.11
CA ARG A 232 18.40 1.57 -17.55
C ARG A 232 19.21 1.45 -18.84
#